data_AF-A0A2T5J4C6-F1
#
_entry.id   AF-A0A2T5J4C6-F1
#
_cell.length_a   1.000
_cell.length_b   1.000
_cell.length_c   1.000
_cell.angle_alpha   90.00
_cell.angle_beta   90.00
_cell.angle_gamma   90.00
#
_symmetry.space_group_name_H-M   'P 1'
#
loop_
_entity.id
_entity.type
_entity.pdbx_description
1 polymer ?
#
loop_
_entity_poly.entity_id
_entity_poly.type
_entity_poly.pdbx_seq_one_letter_code
_entity_poly.pdbx_strand_id
1 'polypeptide(L)'
;MAKYGLFTPYTLRFHSDLYNEPASNLLKRSLILFDNNVYLEPRKQDVGFVEQMIGETTDEEKKEISEFFKPVSEFVNEELMDNLRFTVNPETNLWYGPHGQEFGLFMKNFITKRFGFDAFNYKDAKEFEIVDFYITAMSADFNFLLNISNHDSEISALFTELHRDSYFATFQNNTSTPERVLEKVCSVNYFDFAKLSWSELLELKRSHFLNDFRIKFYEWLADFEKTNDTKTFESNLASYIRSSQFKFLEDNRPTLIENTAMGVLGNLPIFPGLNPFSIYSSFIGVRSDLLKRSNYGWLFFIQEAYQKYEKIIKE
;
A
#
# COMPACT_ATOMS: atom_id res chain seq x y z
N MET A 1 -13.04 -3.36 2.33
CA MET A 1 -11.72 -2.78 2.00
C MET A 1 -10.97 -2.67 3.32
N ALA A 2 -9.78 -3.25 3.42
CA ALA A 2 -8.97 -3.09 4.62
C ALA A 2 -8.63 -1.60 4.83
N LYS A 3 -8.69 -1.16 6.09
CA LYS A 3 -8.39 0.22 6.46
C LYS A 3 -6.93 0.39 6.85
N TYR A 4 -6.34 -0.68 7.37
CA TYR A 4 -5.02 -0.67 7.99
C TYR A 4 -4.04 -1.55 7.24
N GLY A 5 -2.85 -1.03 6.95
CA GLY A 5 -1.74 -1.80 6.36
C GLY A 5 -0.75 -2.20 7.45
N LEU A 6 -0.63 -3.49 7.76
CA LEU A 6 0.26 -4.01 8.80
C LEU A 6 1.63 -4.38 8.23
N PHE A 7 2.70 -3.84 8.83
CA PHE A 7 4.07 -4.28 8.57
C PHE A 7 4.84 -4.57 9.86
N THR A 8 5.97 -5.24 9.72
CA THR A 8 6.93 -5.46 10.81
C THR A 8 8.31 -4.93 10.43
N PRO A 9 9.27 -4.88 11.38
CA PRO A 9 10.67 -4.60 11.05
C PRO A 9 11.24 -5.54 9.98
N TYR A 10 10.81 -6.80 9.98
CA TYR A 10 11.28 -7.79 9.02
C TYR A 10 10.69 -7.54 7.63
N THR A 11 9.41 -7.18 7.55
CA THR A 11 8.77 -6.74 6.29
C THR A 11 9.63 -5.67 5.59
N LEU A 12 10.04 -4.65 6.33
CA LEU A 12 10.81 -3.53 5.77
C LEU A 12 12.25 -3.89 5.43
N ARG A 13 12.88 -4.73 6.25
CA ARG A 13 14.21 -5.27 5.95
C ARG A 13 14.19 -6.11 4.67
N PHE A 14 13.25 -7.06 4.55
CA PHE A 14 13.14 -7.91 3.37
C PHE A 14 12.88 -7.11 2.09
N HIS A 15 12.03 -6.09 2.16
CA HIS A 15 11.80 -5.18 1.05
C HIS A 15 13.08 -4.45 0.63
N SER A 16 13.77 -3.86 1.60
CA SER A 16 15.01 -3.11 1.35
C SER A 16 16.10 -4.01 0.77
N ASP A 17 16.23 -5.22 1.30
CA ASP A 17 17.20 -6.20 0.82
C ASP A 17 16.89 -6.68 -0.60
N LEU A 18 15.62 -6.87 -0.94
CA LEU A 18 15.19 -7.39 -2.24
C LEU A 18 15.37 -6.36 -3.36
N TYR A 19 14.92 -5.12 -3.15
CA TYR A 19 14.93 -4.08 -4.19
C TYR A 19 16.14 -3.16 -4.11
N ASN A 20 16.97 -3.29 -3.07
CA ASN A 20 18.09 -2.38 -2.81
C ASN A 20 17.62 -0.92 -2.74
N GLU A 21 16.47 -0.68 -2.11
CA GLU A 21 15.86 0.62 -1.91
C GLU A 21 15.61 0.91 -0.41
N PRO A 22 15.49 2.18 0.01
CA PRO A 22 15.17 2.52 1.39
C PRO A 22 13.80 1.99 1.82
N ALA A 23 13.69 1.52 3.06
CA ALA A 23 12.42 1.07 3.66
C ALA A 23 11.28 2.10 3.57
N SER A 24 11.62 3.40 3.59
CA SER A 24 10.68 4.50 3.43
C SER A 24 9.87 4.40 2.13
N ASN A 25 10.41 3.81 1.06
CA ASN A 25 9.70 3.67 -0.21
C ASN A 25 8.46 2.76 -0.08
N LEU A 26 8.56 1.63 0.64
CA LEU A 26 7.40 0.79 0.92
C LEU A 26 6.36 1.55 1.76
N LEU A 27 6.81 2.29 2.77
CA LEU A 27 5.93 3.04 3.66
C LEU A 27 5.18 4.15 2.91
N LYS A 28 5.85 4.87 2.00
CA LYS A 28 5.23 5.88 1.15
C LYS A 28 4.14 5.28 0.27
N ARG A 29 4.42 4.15 -0.39
CA ARG A 29 3.43 3.43 -1.21
C ARG A 29 2.24 2.99 -0.36
N SER A 30 2.50 2.43 0.82
CA SER A 30 1.47 1.95 1.73
C SER A 30 0.58 3.07 2.30
N LEU A 31 1.15 4.23 2.62
CA LEU A 31 0.41 5.39 3.14
C LEU A 31 -0.73 5.83 2.20
N ILE A 32 -0.54 5.72 0.89
CA ILE A 32 -1.60 6.04 -0.07
C ILE A 32 -2.70 4.97 -0.07
N LEU A 33 -2.39 3.70 0.18
CA LEU A 33 -3.35 2.61 0.09
C LEU A 33 -4.23 2.47 1.35
N PHE A 34 -3.71 2.84 2.51
CA PHE A 34 -4.38 2.60 3.80
C PHE A 34 -4.68 3.89 4.57
N ASP A 35 -5.74 3.89 5.37
CA ASP A 35 -6.06 5.03 6.23
C ASP A 35 -4.92 5.29 7.21
N ASN A 36 -4.43 4.22 7.84
CA ASN A 36 -3.25 4.21 8.68
C ASN A 36 -2.42 2.96 8.39
N ASN A 37 -1.13 3.03 8.67
CA ASN A 37 -0.28 1.86 8.71
C ASN A 37 -0.11 1.41 10.15
N VAL A 38 -0.18 0.11 10.38
CA VAL A 38 0.01 -0.51 11.68
C VAL A 38 1.38 -1.16 11.69
N TYR A 39 2.11 -1.01 12.79
CA TYR A 39 3.44 -1.60 12.92
C TYR A 39 3.58 -2.49 14.15
N LEU A 40 4.31 -3.58 13.99
CA LEU A 40 4.73 -4.39 15.12
C LEU A 40 5.82 -3.67 15.91
N GLU A 41 5.52 -3.32 17.16
CA GLU A 41 6.50 -2.70 18.07
C GLU A 41 7.67 -3.66 18.35
N PRO A 42 8.92 -3.18 18.27
CA PRO A 42 10.05 -3.91 18.82
C PRO A 42 9.84 -4.16 20.32
N ARG A 43 10.27 -5.33 20.83
CA ARG A 43 10.09 -5.72 22.25
C ARG A 43 10.72 -4.76 23.27
N LYS A 44 11.61 -3.88 22.82
CA LYS A 44 12.07 -2.73 23.60
C LYS A 44 11.44 -1.51 22.97
N GLN A 45 10.87 -0.63 23.78
CA GLN A 45 10.32 0.68 23.38
C GLN A 45 11.38 1.50 22.63
N ASP A 46 11.57 1.18 21.36
CA ASP A 46 12.50 1.85 20.48
C ASP A 46 11.76 3.10 20.02
N VAL A 47 11.76 4.09 20.92
CA VAL A 47 11.24 5.43 20.65
C VAL A 47 11.97 5.92 19.40
N GLY A 48 11.23 6.07 18.32
CA GLY A 48 11.78 6.45 17.02
C GLY A 48 11.99 5.32 16.02
N PHE A 49 11.47 4.11 16.24
CA PHE A 49 11.48 3.05 15.22
C PHE A 49 10.87 3.53 13.89
N VAL A 50 9.71 4.18 13.93
CA VAL A 50 9.07 4.75 12.73
C VAL A 50 9.91 5.91 12.17
N GLU A 51 10.47 6.75 13.04
CA GLU A 51 11.30 7.91 12.65
C GLU A 51 12.57 7.50 11.90
N GLN A 52 13.21 6.41 12.32
CA GLN A 52 14.37 5.83 11.64
C GLN A 52 14.03 5.32 10.24
N MET A 53 12.78 4.90 10.02
CA MET A 53 12.34 4.29 8.75
C MET A 53 11.74 5.29 7.78
N ILE A 54 11.24 6.42 8.28
CA ILE A 54 10.78 7.55 7.46
C ILE A 54 11.97 8.19 6.71
N GLY A 55 13.16 8.18 7.30
CA GLY A 55 14.37 8.77 6.74
C GLY A 55 14.42 10.30 6.92
N GLU A 56 15.11 10.99 6.01
CA GLU A 56 15.27 12.44 6.07
C GLU A 56 13.93 13.18 5.91
N THR A 57 13.52 13.88 6.97
CA THR A 57 12.27 14.64 7.09
C THR A 57 12.43 15.80 8.07
N THR A 58 11.61 16.84 7.93
CA THR A 58 11.51 17.91 8.95
C THR A 58 10.77 17.41 10.19
N ASP A 59 10.91 18.10 11.32
CA ASP A 59 10.22 17.70 12.56
C ASP A 59 8.69 17.87 12.46
N GLU A 60 8.23 18.84 11.68
CA GLU A 60 6.81 19.00 11.34
C GLU A 60 6.31 17.81 10.50
N GLU A 61 7.06 17.40 9.47
CA GLU A 61 6.73 16.22 8.66
C GLU A 61 6.68 14.97 9.53
N LYS A 62 7.69 14.73 10.40
CA LYS A 62 7.71 13.57 11.29
C LYS A 62 6.46 13.51 12.16
N LYS A 63 6.09 14.64 12.76
CA LYS A 63 4.89 14.73 13.60
C LYS A 63 3.65 14.35 12.81
N GLU A 64 3.46 14.93 11.63
CA GLU A 64 2.29 14.63 10.80
C GLU A 64 2.29 13.18 10.32
N ILE A 65 3.44 12.67 9.86
CA ILE A 65 3.58 11.28 9.42
C ILE A 65 3.22 10.34 10.57
N SER A 66 3.70 10.59 11.79
CA SER A 66 3.43 9.75 12.96
C SER A 66 1.93 9.59 13.27
N GLU A 67 1.09 10.53 12.85
CA GLU A 67 -0.37 10.43 13.02
C GLU A 67 -0.95 9.25 12.21
N PHE A 68 -0.31 8.87 11.11
CA PHE A 68 -0.72 7.77 10.23
C PHE A 68 -0.08 6.42 10.56
N PHE A 69 0.81 6.35 11.55
CA PHE A 69 1.48 5.11 11.94
C PHE A 69 1.07 4.74 13.36
N LYS A 70 0.40 3.61 13.52
CA LYS A 70 -0.14 3.16 14.80
C LYS A 70 0.55 1.87 15.26
N PRO A 71 0.94 1.76 16.53
CA PRO A 71 1.43 0.51 17.07
C PRO A 71 0.32 -0.55 17.06
N VAL A 72 0.69 -1.80 16.81
CA VAL A 72 -0.26 -2.93 16.81
C VAL A 72 -0.96 -3.13 18.17
N SER A 73 -0.32 -2.69 19.27
CA SER A 73 -0.89 -2.74 20.62
C SER A 73 -2.13 -1.86 20.80
N GLU A 74 -2.40 -0.90 19.91
CA GLU A 74 -3.67 -0.16 19.90
C GLU A 74 -4.86 -1.01 19.41
N PHE A 75 -4.58 -2.11 18.70
CA PHE A 75 -5.60 -2.96 18.07
C PHE A 75 -5.72 -4.32 18.77
N VAL A 76 -4.63 -4.80 19.38
CA VAL A 76 -4.53 -6.16 19.92
C VAL A 76 -3.87 -6.09 21.30
N ASN A 77 -4.47 -6.74 22.30
CA ASN A 77 -3.88 -6.80 23.65
C ASN A 77 -2.64 -7.72 23.71
N GLU A 78 -1.83 -7.61 24.76
CA GLU A 78 -0.55 -8.33 24.89
C GLU A 78 -0.72 -9.86 24.88
N GLU A 79 -1.74 -10.40 25.55
CA GLU A 79 -2.03 -11.83 25.58
C GLU A 79 -2.34 -12.38 24.18
N LEU A 80 -3.20 -11.68 23.44
CA LEU A 80 -3.54 -12.05 22.07
C LEU A 80 -2.34 -11.85 21.14
N MET A 81 -1.53 -10.80 21.34
CA MET A 81 -0.29 -10.58 20.60
C MET A 81 0.71 -11.73 20.78
N ASP A 82 0.90 -12.21 22.00
CA ASP A 82 1.74 -13.38 22.26
C ASP A 82 1.16 -14.63 21.60
N ASN A 83 -0.14 -14.86 21.75
CA ASN A 83 -0.82 -15.97 21.09
C ASN A 83 -0.61 -15.92 19.57
N LEU A 84 -0.79 -14.77 18.91
CA LEU A 84 -0.64 -14.65 17.46
C LEU A 84 0.81 -14.81 16.99
N ARG A 85 1.80 -14.40 17.80
CA ARG A 85 3.24 -14.59 17.52
C ARG A 85 3.67 -16.07 17.61
N PHE A 86 3.09 -16.82 18.54
CA PHE A 86 3.49 -18.21 18.81
C PHE A 86 2.54 -19.25 18.21
N THR A 87 1.38 -18.82 17.70
CA THR A 87 0.46 -19.72 17.00
C THR A 87 1.08 -20.16 15.68
N VAL A 88 1.53 -21.41 15.66
CA VAL A 88 2.01 -22.08 14.46
C VAL A 88 0.87 -22.91 13.91
N ASN A 89 0.34 -22.52 12.75
CA ASN A 89 -0.52 -23.39 11.96
C ASN A 89 0.39 -24.29 11.09
N PRO A 90 0.44 -25.61 11.32
CA PRO A 90 1.32 -26.51 10.56
C PRO A 90 1.05 -26.51 9.05
N GLU A 91 -0.18 -26.20 8.63
CA GLU A 91 -0.57 -26.18 7.21
C GLU A 91 -0.05 -24.96 6.47
N THR A 92 0.14 -23.83 7.16
CA THR A 92 0.61 -22.57 6.56
C THR A 92 2.01 -22.17 7.02
N ASN A 93 2.63 -22.93 7.94
CA ASN A 93 3.97 -22.66 8.42
C ASN A 93 5.02 -23.04 7.36
N LEU A 94 5.78 -22.04 6.92
CA LEU A 94 6.81 -22.20 5.90
C LEU A 94 7.94 -23.15 6.31
N TRP A 95 8.36 -23.16 7.58
CA TRP A 95 9.58 -23.85 8.02
C TRP A 95 9.35 -25.20 8.69
N TYR A 96 8.39 -25.28 9.61
CA TYR A 96 8.08 -26.48 10.40
C TYR A 96 6.91 -27.31 9.83
N GLY A 97 6.35 -26.90 8.69
CA GLY A 97 5.27 -27.60 8.00
C GLY A 97 5.76 -28.75 7.11
N PRO A 98 4.82 -29.48 6.46
CA PRO A 98 5.14 -30.58 5.55
C PRO A 98 5.98 -30.16 4.33
N HIS A 99 6.06 -28.85 4.07
CA HIS A 99 6.79 -28.25 2.96
C HIS A 99 8.07 -27.49 3.40
N GLY A 100 8.56 -27.73 4.62
CA GLY A 100 9.74 -27.05 5.16
C GLY A 100 11.01 -27.25 4.33
N GLN A 101 11.11 -28.37 3.61
CA GLN A 101 12.25 -28.65 2.73
C GLN A 101 12.26 -27.73 1.50
N GLU A 102 11.10 -27.52 0.88
CA GLU A 102 10.90 -26.64 -0.27
C GLU A 102 11.18 -25.19 0.11
N PHE A 103 10.69 -24.74 1.27
CA PHE A 103 11.02 -23.43 1.81
C PHE A 103 12.53 -23.28 2.07
N GLY A 104 13.15 -24.27 2.70
CA GLY A 104 14.60 -24.28 2.95
C GLY A 104 15.42 -24.17 1.67
N LEU A 105 15.01 -24.88 0.60
CA LEU A 105 15.66 -24.80 -0.71
C LEU A 105 15.44 -23.45 -1.39
N PHE A 106 14.25 -22.87 -1.28
CA PHE A 106 13.98 -21.52 -1.78
C PHE A 106 14.89 -20.50 -1.09
N MET A 107 14.92 -20.50 0.25
CA MET A 107 15.73 -19.57 1.03
C MET A 107 17.21 -19.75 0.74
N LYS A 108 17.69 -20.99 0.57
CA LYS A 108 19.04 -21.28 0.09
C LYS A 108 19.37 -20.50 -1.17
N ASN A 109 18.55 -20.67 -2.20
CA ASN A 109 18.79 -20.07 -3.51
C ASN A 109 18.75 -18.54 -3.45
N PHE A 110 17.79 -17.99 -2.70
CA PHE A 110 17.69 -16.55 -2.48
C PHE A 110 18.95 -15.98 -1.81
N ILE A 111 19.37 -16.56 -0.69
CA ILE A 111 20.53 -16.10 0.09
C ILE A 111 21.81 -16.23 -0.75
N THR A 112 22.01 -17.36 -1.44
CA THR A 112 23.17 -17.56 -2.30
C THR A 112 23.23 -16.54 -3.43
N LYS A 113 22.10 -16.27 -4.09
CA LYS A 113 22.04 -15.25 -5.14
C LYS A 113 22.30 -13.85 -4.60
N ARG A 114 21.79 -13.51 -3.41
CA ARG A 114 21.85 -12.16 -2.86
C ARG A 114 23.20 -11.83 -2.23
N PHE A 115 23.77 -12.77 -1.49
CA PHE A 115 24.96 -12.54 -0.67
C PHE A 115 26.21 -13.26 -1.19
N GLY A 116 26.07 -14.12 -2.20
CA GLY A 116 27.19 -14.85 -2.79
C GLY A 116 27.72 -16.00 -1.90
N PHE A 117 27.03 -16.32 -0.81
CA PHE A 117 27.39 -17.42 0.08
C PHE A 117 26.81 -18.74 -0.44
N ASP A 118 27.58 -19.81 -0.35
CA ASP A 118 27.00 -21.15 -0.48
C ASP A 118 26.34 -21.46 0.87
N ALA A 119 25.07 -21.06 1.05
CA ALA A 119 24.37 -20.87 2.33
C ALA A 119 24.33 -22.11 3.26
N PHE A 120 24.80 -23.26 2.78
CA PHE A 120 24.84 -24.54 3.50
C PHE A 120 26.26 -25.11 3.60
N ASN A 121 27.28 -24.34 3.22
CA ASN A 121 28.68 -24.65 3.38
C ASN A 121 29.21 -23.78 4.52
N TYR A 122 28.79 -24.08 5.75
CA TYR A 122 28.99 -23.30 6.98
C TYR A 122 30.45 -23.21 7.41
N LYS A 123 31.30 -22.58 6.59
CA LYS A 123 32.73 -22.40 6.87
C LYS A 123 32.98 -21.19 7.77
N ASP A 124 32.06 -20.22 7.80
CA ASP A 124 32.10 -19.03 8.64
C ASP A 124 30.84 -18.97 9.53
N ALA A 125 31.03 -18.70 10.83
CA ALA A 125 29.95 -18.51 11.79
C ALA A 125 29.01 -17.35 11.39
N LYS A 126 29.56 -16.30 10.75
CA LYS A 126 28.77 -15.16 10.28
C LYS A 126 27.83 -15.53 9.14
N GLU A 127 28.26 -16.41 8.23
CA GLU A 127 27.41 -16.90 7.14
C GLU A 127 26.25 -17.75 7.69
N PHE A 128 26.54 -18.61 8.67
CA PHE A 128 25.51 -19.40 9.37
C PHE A 128 24.48 -18.49 10.06
N GLU A 129 24.93 -17.48 10.81
CA GLU A 129 24.04 -16.54 11.51
C GLU A 129 23.12 -15.77 10.56
N ILE A 130 23.63 -15.35 9.39
CA ILE A 130 22.83 -14.69 8.37
C ILE A 130 21.75 -15.65 7.85
N VAL A 131 22.15 -16.88 7.48
CA VAL A 131 21.21 -17.87 6.92
C VAL A 131 20.10 -18.21 7.92
N ASP A 132 20.48 -18.53 9.15
CA ASP A 132 19.55 -18.86 10.23
C ASP A 132 18.58 -17.72 10.50
N PHE A 133 19.09 -16.48 10.53
CA PHE A 133 18.27 -15.29 10.67
C PHE A 133 17.22 -15.18 9.57
N TYR A 134 17.59 -15.27 8.28
CA TYR A 134 16.63 -15.08 7.18
C TYR A 134 15.54 -16.15 7.19
N ILE A 135 15.89 -17.41 7.41
CA ILE A 135 14.93 -18.53 7.45
C ILE A 135 13.94 -18.33 8.61
N THR A 136 14.47 -18.09 9.81
CA THR A 136 13.65 -17.95 11.02
C THR A 136 12.79 -16.70 10.97
N ALA A 137 13.37 -15.55 10.60
CA ALA A 137 12.64 -14.29 10.53
C ALA A 137 11.56 -14.30 9.45
N MET A 138 11.83 -14.85 8.26
CA MET A 138 10.84 -14.92 7.18
C MET A 138 9.64 -15.78 7.56
N SER A 139 9.88 -16.97 8.12
CA SER A 139 8.79 -17.85 8.53
C SER A 139 7.99 -17.25 9.70
N ALA A 140 8.66 -16.64 10.68
CA ALA A 140 7.98 -16.02 11.81
C ALA A 140 7.16 -14.79 11.37
N ASP A 141 7.72 -13.94 10.52
CA ASP A 141 7.05 -12.74 10.00
C ASP A 141 5.80 -13.10 9.19
N PHE A 142 5.93 -14.06 8.27
CA PHE A 142 4.82 -14.56 7.46
C PHE A 142 3.65 -15.04 8.33
N ASN A 143 3.94 -15.91 9.30
CA ASN A 143 2.92 -16.47 10.19
C ASN A 143 2.23 -15.38 11.01
N PHE A 144 3.00 -14.46 11.57
CA PHE A 144 2.46 -13.37 12.37
C PHE A 144 1.53 -12.46 11.55
N LEU A 145 1.99 -12.02 10.38
CA LEU A 145 1.23 -11.18 9.46
C LEU A 145 -0.08 -11.87 9.03
N LEU A 146 0.00 -13.15 8.66
CA LEU A 146 -1.16 -13.94 8.27
C LEU A 146 -2.16 -14.10 9.42
N ASN A 147 -1.67 -14.42 10.63
CA ASN A 147 -2.50 -14.62 11.81
C ASN A 147 -3.27 -13.34 12.19
N ILE A 148 -2.62 -12.16 12.16
CA ILE A 148 -3.32 -10.91 12.44
C ILE A 148 -4.34 -10.57 11.35
N SER A 149 -3.96 -10.68 10.08
CA SER A 149 -4.87 -10.33 8.99
C SER A 149 -6.12 -11.24 8.96
N ASN A 150 -5.98 -12.50 9.39
CA ASN A 150 -7.11 -13.41 9.58
C ASN A 150 -7.94 -13.12 10.83
N HIS A 151 -7.33 -12.52 11.86
CA HIS A 151 -8.01 -12.16 13.09
C HIS A 151 -8.87 -10.91 12.93
N ASP A 152 -8.38 -9.89 12.20
CA ASP A 152 -9.07 -8.62 11.99
C ASP A 152 -9.17 -8.29 10.49
N SER A 153 -10.39 -8.32 9.96
CA SER A 153 -10.70 -8.00 8.58
C SER A 153 -10.43 -6.53 8.18
N GLU A 154 -10.25 -5.62 9.14
CA GLU A 154 -9.84 -4.25 8.86
C GLU A 154 -8.33 -4.12 8.63
N ILE A 155 -7.54 -5.14 9.01
CA ILE A 155 -6.09 -5.17 8.88
C ILE A 155 -5.67 -6.06 7.70
N SER A 156 -4.97 -5.46 6.74
CA SER A 156 -4.29 -6.17 5.66
C SER A 156 -2.81 -6.27 5.97
N ALA A 157 -2.27 -7.49 5.97
CA ALA A 157 -0.83 -7.70 5.99
C ALA A 157 -0.16 -7.09 4.75
N LEU A 158 1.00 -6.45 4.96
CA LEU A 158 1.87 -5.96 3.90
C LEU A 158 2.93 -7.01 3.61
N PHE A 159 2.58 -8.02 2.82
CA PHE A 159 3.55 -9.02 2.40
C PHE A 159 4.50 -8.43 1.34
N THR A 160 5.79 -8.75 1.49
CA THR A 160 6.80 -8.44 0.46
C THR A 160 6.78 -9.48 -0.65
N GLU A 161 7.39 -9.17 -1.79
CA GLU A 161 7.61 -10.17 -2.86
C GLU A 161 8.39 -11.39 -2.36
N LEU A 162 9.31 -11.22 -1.41
CA LEU A 162 10.03 -12.35 -0.82
C LEU A 162 9.10 -13.27 0.00
N HIS A 163 8.15 -12.71 0.76
CA HIS A 163 7.11 -13.49 1.44
C HIS A 163 6.30 -14.30 0.44
N ARG A 164 5.79 -13.63 -0.61
CA ARG A 164 5.03 -14.25 -1.69
C ARG A 164 5.79 -15.40 -2.35
N ASP A 165 7.00 -15.13 -2.81
CA ASP A 165 7.80 -16.08 -3.57
C ASP A 165 8.17 -17.29 -2.70
N SER A 166 8.45 -17.06 -1.41
CA SER A 166 8.67 -18.16 -0.47
C SER A 166 7.43 -19.01 -0.27
N TYR A 167 6.25 -18.39 -0.12
CA TYR A 167 4.98 -19.10 -0.01
C TYR A 167 4.70 -19.97 -1.24
N PHE A 168 4.87 -19.40 -2.45
CA PHE A 168 4.65 -20.14 -3.68
C PHE A 168 5.64 -21.27 -3.92
N ALA A 169 6.91 -21.05 -3.62
CA ALA A 169 7.92 -22.09 -3.72
C ALA A 169 7.63 -23.25 -2.74
N THR A 170 7.03 -22.95 -1.60
CA THR A 170 6.72 -23.89 -0.52
C THR A 170 5.48 -24.72 -0.82
N PHE A 171 4.35 -24.08 -1.13
CA PHE A 171 3.06 -24.78 -1.19
C PHE A 171 2.64 -25.21 -2.61
N GLN A 172 3.48 -24.98 -3.63
CA GLN A 172 3.39 -25.44 -5.05
C GLN A 172 2.01 -25.40 -5.76
N ASN A 173 0.99 -24.75 -5.20
CA ASN A 173 -0.36 -24.69 -5.75
C ASN A 173 -0.98 -23.30 -5.54
N ASN A 174 -0.62 -22.34 -6.39
CA ASN A 174 -1.55 -21.50 -7.15
C ASN A 174 -0.83 -20.30 -7.76
N THR A 175 -0.93 -20.18 -9.07
CA THR A 175 -0.54 -19.00 -9.83
C THR A 175 -1.54 -17.87 -9.61
N SER A 176 -1.36 -17.01 -8.61
CA SER A 176 -1.85 -15.62 -8.52
C SER A 176 -1.98 -15.24 -7.05
N THR A 177 -1.14 -14.33 -6.56
CA THR A 177 -1.34 -13.72 -5.25
C THR A 177 -1.59 -12.22 -5.38
N PRO A 178 -2.29 -11.62 -4.39
CA PRO A 178 -2.42 -10.18 -4.24
C PRO A 178 -1.10 -9.41 -4.45
N GLU A 179 0.04 -9.94 -4.03
CA GLU A 179 1.34 -9.24 -4.12
C GLU A 179 1.93 -9.28 -5.54
N ARG A 180 1.62 -10.30 -6.36
CA ARG A 180 1.98 -10.31 -7.79
C ARG A 180 1.14 -9.27 -8.55
N VAL A 181 -0.09 -9.04 -8.07
CA VAL A 181 -0.95 -7.96 -8.57
C VAL A 181 -0.42 -6.61 -8.10
N LEU A 182 -0.03 -6.48 -6.83
CA LEU A 182 0.50 -5.23 -6.28
C LEU A 182 1.79 -4.83 -6.99
N GLU A 183 2.73 -5.77 -7.21
CA GLU A 183 3.93 -5.56 -8.01
C GLU A 183 3.58 -5.17 -9.46
N LYS A 184 2.64 -5.87 -10.12
CA LYS A 184 2.25 -5.57 -11.50
C LYS A 184 1.53 -4.24 -11.63
N VAL A 185 0.61 -3.92 -10.72
CA VAL A 185 -0.06 -2.62 -10.62
C VAL A 185 1.00 -1.54 -10.38
N CYS A 186 1.86 -1.68 -9.38
CA CYS A 186 2.94 -0.73 -9.10
C CYS A 186 3.99 -0.64 -10.24
N SER A 187 4.14 -1.69 -11.06
CA SER A 187 5.00 -1.71 -12.26
C SER A 187 4.33 -1.14 -13.50
N VAL A 188 2.99 -1.00 -13.50
CA VAL A 188 2.31 -0.25 -14.55
C VAL A 188 2.78 1.19 -14.41
N ASN A 189 3.41 1.70 -15.46
CA ASN A 189 3.91 3.06 -15.58
C ASN A 189 2.77 4.10 -15.56
N TYR A 190 2.06 4.23 -14.44
CA TYR A 190 1.18 5.35 -14.16
C TYR A 190 1.86 6.34 -13.22
N PHE A 191 2.39 5.87 -12.07
CA PHE A 191 3.13 6.68 -11.10
C PHE A 191 3.63 5.84 -9.90
N ASP A 192 4.92 5.90 -9.55
CA ASP A 192 5.42 5.31 -8.30
C ASP A 192 5.44 6.36 -7.18
N PHE A 193 4.52 6.25 -6.22
CA PHE A 193 4.40 7.18 -5.09
C PHE A 193 5.64 7.27 -4.21
N ALA A 194 6.53 6.26 -4.22
CA ALA A 194 7.80 6.34 -3.49
C ALA A 194 8.71 7.47 -3.99
N LYS A 195 8.51 7.92 -5.23
CA LYS A 195 9.27 9.02 -5.84
C LYS A 195 8.87 10.41 -5.31
N LEU A 196 7.73 10.54 -4.64
CA LEU A 196 7.34 11.80 -4.01
C LEU A 196 8.12 12.02 -2.72
N SER A 197 8.37 13.28 -2.38
CA SER A 197 8.78 13.67 -1.03
C SER A 197 7.66 13.42 -0.02
N TRP A 198 7.99 13.44 1.28
CA TRP A 198 6.99 13.22 2.34
C TRP A 198 5.95 14.34 2.38
N SER A 199 6.35 15.62 2.30
CA SER A 199 5.42 16.74 2.18
C SER A 199 4.42 16.58 1.03
N GLU A 200 4.88 16.21 -0.17
CA GLU A 200 4.00 15.98 -1.33
C GLU A 200 3.03 14.83 -1.10
N LEU A 201 3.49 13.77 -0.43
CA LEU A 201 2.67 12.61 -0.09
C LEU A 201 1.60 12.96 0.95
N LEU A 202 1.95 13.77 1.96
CA LEU A 202 1.01 14.28 2.97
C LEU A 202 -0.07 15.17 2.35
N GLU A 203 0.31 16.04 1.42
CA GLU A 203 -0.65 16.81 0.63
C GLU A 203 -1.56 15.89 -0.20
N LEU A 204 -1.00 14.88 -0.85
CA LEU A 204 -1.76 13.92 -1.65
C LEU A 204 -2.70 13.08 -0.76
N LYS A 205 -2.32 12.77 0.47
CA LYS A 205 -3.14 12.06 1.47
C LYS A 205 -4.41 12.84 1.83
N ARG A 206 -4.40 14.17 1.69
CA ARG A 206 -5.54 15.06 1.92
C ARG A 206 -6.44 15.21 0.69
N SER A 207 -6.10 14.57 -0.44
CA SER A 207 -6.89 14.63 -1.66
C SER A 207 -8.32 14.12 -1.46
N HIS A 208 -9.29 14.88 -1.95
CA HIS A 208 -10.69 14.48 -1.95
C HIS A 208 -10.97 13.26 -2.84
N PHE A 209 -10.03 12.90 -3.72
CA PHE A 209 -10.14 11.79 -4.67
C PHE A 209 -9.41 10.52 -4.21
N LEU A 210 -8.74 10.55 -3.05
CA LEU A 210 -7.98 9.42 -2.51
C LEU A 210 -8.83 8.15 -2.36
N ASN A 211 -10.04 8.28 -1.80
CA ASN A 211 -10.93 7.14 -1.63
C ASN A 211 -11.42 6.58 -2.96
N ASP A 212 -11.71 7.44 -3.93
CA ASP A 212 -12.09 7.02 -5.28
C ASP A 212 -10.95 6.22 -5.93
N PHE A 213 -9.70 6.66 -5.74
CA PHE A 213 -8.51 5.91 -6.16
C PHE A 213 -8.37 4.56 -5.47
N ARG A 214 -8.53 4.49 -4.15
CA ARG A 214 -8.42 3.22 -3.41
C ARG A 214 -9.47 2.22 -3.87
N ILE A 215 -10.74 2.64 -3.99
CA ILE A 215 -11.81 1.77 -4.49
C ILE A 215 -11.42 1.21 -5.85
N LYS A 216 -10.95 2.07 -6.77
CA LYS A 216 -10.51 1.64 -8.10
C LYS A 216 -9.33 0.67 -8.04
N PHE A 217 -8.36 0.92 -7.18
CA PHE A 217 -7.21 0.04 -6.95
C PHE A 217 -7.65 -1.35 -6.47
N TYR A 218 -8.58 -1.44 -5.52
CA TYR A 218 -9.10 -2.73 -5.05
C TYR A 218 -9.99 -3.45 -6.08
N GLU A 219 -10.76 -2.72 -6.89
CA GLU A 219 -11.47 -3.31 -8.04
C GLU A 219 -10.50 -3.96 -9.02
N TRP A 220 -9.41 -3.25 -9.34
CA TRP A 220 -8.33 -3.77 -10.18
C TRP A 220 -7.67 -5.01 -9.60
N LEU A 221 -7.40 -5.02 -8.28
CA LEU A 221 -6.88 -6.20 -7.60
C LEU A 221 -7.82 -7.41 -7.77
N ALA A 222 -9.12 -7.21 -7.51
CA ALA A 222 -10.12 -8.27 -7.60
C ALA A 222 -10.34 -8.79 -9.03
N ASP A 223 -10.30 -7.91 -10.05
CA ASP A 223 -10.42 -8.32 -11.45
C ASP A 223 -9.19 -9.10 -11.93
N PHE A 224 -8.01 -8.73 -11.45
CA PHE A 224 -6.79 -9.48 -11.74
C PHE A 224 -6.82 -10.85 -11.07
N GLU A 225 -7.21 -10.96 -9.79
CA GLU A 225 -7.29 -12.25 -9.08
C GLU A 225 -8.16 -13.27 -9.83
N LYS A 226 -9.24 -12.81 -10.48
CA LYS A 226 -10.13 -13.66 -11.27
C LYS A 226 -9.53 -14.13 -12.61
N THR A 227 -8.67 -13.31 -13.22
CA THR A 227 -8.23 -13.50 -14.61
C THR A 227 -6.79 -13.99 -14.71
N ASN A 228 -5.94 -13.61 -13.74
CA ASN A 228 -4.49 -13.80 -13.72
C ASN A 228 -3.79 -13.37 -15.02
N ASP A 229 -4.41 -12.49 -15.81
CA ASP A 229 -3.91 -12.04 -17.11
C ASP A 229 -3.34 -10.63 -16.99
N THR A 230 -2.02 -10.58 -16.87
CA THR A 230 -1.26 -9.34 -16.74
C THR A 230 -1.30 -8.48 -17.99
N LYS A 231 -1.35 -9.10 -19.18
CA LYS A 231 -1.38 -8.33 -20.43
C LYS A 231 -2.72 -7.65 -20.60
N THR A 232 -3.81 -8.34 -20.28
CA THR A 232 -5.15 -7.74 -20.25
C THR A 232 -5.24 -6.62 -19.21
N PHE A 233 -4.67 -6.82 -18.02
CA PHE A 233 -4.63 -5.80 -16.97
C PHE A 233 -3.88 -4.53 -17.41
N GLU A 234 -2.64 -4.67 -17.87
CA GLU A 234 -1.81 -3.55 -18.35
C GLU A 234 -2.45 -2.84 -19.55
N SER A 235 -3.00 -3.61 -20.49
CA SER A 235 -3.68 -3.06 -21.66
C SER A 235 -4.93 -2.26 -21.26
N ASN A 236 -5.72 -2.76 -20.32
CA ASN A 236 -6.90 -2.04 -19.82
C ASN A 236 -6.47 -0.74 -19.14
N LEU A 237 -5.52 -0.80 -18.21
CA LEU A 237 -5.04 0.37 -17.47
C LEU A 237 -4.40 1.41 -18.40
N ALA A 238 -3.54 0.99 -19.33
CA ALA A 238 -2.93 1.88 -20.33
C ALA A 238 -3.98 2.46 -21.30
N SER A 239 -4.98 1.67 -21.70
CA SER A 239 -6.09 2.15 -22.52
C SER A 239 -6.89 3.21 -21.78
N TYR A 240 -7.22 2.98 -20.50
CA TYR A 240 -7.92 3.96 -19.67
C TYR A 240 -7.12 5.24 -19.53
N ILE A 241 -5.83 5.18 -19.15
CA ILE A 241 -4.95 6.35 -18.98
C ILE A 241 -4.76 7.13 -20.29
N ARG A 242 -4.58 6.43 -21.43
CA ARG A 242 -4.46 7.09 -22.75
C ARG A 242 -5.77 7.71 -23.21
N SER A 243 -6.89 7.05 -22.93
CA SER A 243 -8.23 7.52 -23.32
C SER A 243 -8.70 8.71 -22.49
N SER A 244 -8.23 8.85 -21.25
CA SER A 244 -8.67 9.89 -20.33
C SER A 244 -7.99 11.24 -20.53
N GLN A 245 -7.11 11.40 -21.54
CA GLN A 245 -6.38 12.62 -21.93
C GLN A 245 -6.35 13.64 -20.80
N PHE A 246 -5.33 13.65 -19.94
CA PHE A 246 -5.27 14.48 -18.71
C PHE A 246 -5.73 15.94 -18.88
N LYS A 247 -5.57 16.52 -20.08
CA LYS A 247 -6.13 17.82 -20.47
C LYS A 247 -7.67 17.91 -20.38
N PHE A 248 -8.41 16.88 -20.80
CA PHE A 248 -9.86 16.77 -20.60
C PHE A 248 -10.23 16.72 -19.12
N LEU A 249 -9.41 16.09 -18.28
CA LEU A 249 -9.61 16.07 -16.83
C LEU A 249 -9.37 17.46 -16.21
N GLU A 250 -8.33 18.20 -16.63
CA GLU A 250 -8.13 19.60 -16.18
C GLU A 250 -9.35 20.46 -16.50
N ASP A 251 -9.87 20.35 -17.72
CA ASP A 251 -11.04 21.11 -18.18
C ASP A 251 -12.36 20.68 -17.50
N ASN A 252 -12.39 19.54 -16.81
CA ASN A 252 -13.60 18.94 -16.23
C ASN A 252 -13.50 18.60 -14.74
N ARG A 253 -12.51 19.14 -14.03
CA ARG A 253 -12.31 18.88 -12.60
C ARG A 253 -13.57 19.28 -11.80
N PRO A 254 -14.14 18.39 -10.98
CA PRO A 254 -15.33 18.71 -10.19
C PRO A 254 -15.02 19.83 -9.19
N THR A 255 -15.71 20.96 -9.29
CA THR A 255 -15.61 22.08 -8.33
C THR A 255 -16.66 21.95 -7.24
N LEU A 256 -16.71 20.79 -6.57
CA LEU A 256 -17.72 20.47 -5.55
C LEU A 256 -17.79 21.55 -4.45
N ILE A 257 -16.68 22.16 -4.04
CA ILE A 257 -16.67 23.24 -3.03
C ILE A 257 -17.31 24.53 -3.59
N GLU A 258 -17.02 24.90 -4.84
CA GLU A 258 -17.57 26.12 -5.46
C GLU A 258 -19.05 25.95 -5.79
N ASN A 259 -19.48 24.77 -6.25
CA ASN A 259 -20.88 24.51 -6.59
C ASN A 259 -21.77 24.34 -5.34
N THR A 260 -21.22 23.80 -4.24
CA THR A 260 -21.94 23.76 -2.95
C THR A 260 -21.97 25.15 -2.30
N ALA A 261 -20.89 25.91 -2.39
CA ALA A 261 -20.86 27.32 -1.94
C ALA A 261 -21.77 28.22 -2.78
N MET A 262 -21.89 28.02 -4.09
CA MET A 262 -22.87 28.72 -4.93
C MET A 262 -24.31 28.29 -4.62
N GLY A 263 -24.54 27.02 -4.25
CA GLY A 263 -25.86 26.57 -3.76
C GLY A 263 -26.26 27.22 -2.43
N VAL A 264 -25.30 27.53 -1.56
CA VAL A 264 -25.54 28.21 -0.28
C VAL A 264 -25.58 29.74 -0.43
N LEU A 265 -24.74 30.34 -1.28
CA LEU A 265 -24.75 31.77 -1.59
C LEU A 265 -25.92 32.17 -2.48
N GLY A 266 -26.43 31.26 -3.32
CA GLY A 266 -27.68 31.40 -4.07
C GLY A 266 -28.94 31.39 -3.20
N ASN A 267 -28.79 31.10 -1.90
CA ASN A 267 -29.83 31.22 -0.87
C ASN A 267 -29.72 32.52 -0.05
N LEU A 268 -28.82 33.46 -0.40
CA LEU A 268 -28.93 34.82 0.11
C LEU A 268 -30.20 35.45 -0.50
N PRO A 269 -31.15 35.91 0.33
CA PRO A 269 -32.44 36.39 -0.14
C PRO A 269 -32.27 37.76 -0.82
N ILE A 270 -31.92 37.73 -2.10
CA ILE A 270 -32.07 38.90 -2.97
C ILE A 270 -33.50 38.79 -3.52
N PHE A 271 -34.46 39.36 -2.78
CA PHE A 271 -35.90 39.45 -3.09
C PHE A 271 -36.76 38.18 -2.88
N PRO A 272 -38.08 38.33 -2.61
CA PRO A 272 -38.94 37.23 -2.15
C PRO A 272 -39.34 36.36 -3.34
N GLY A 273 -38.51 35.38 -3.65
CA GLY A 273 -38.76 34.40 -4.70
C GLY A 273 -37.49 33.60 -4.94
N LEU A 274 -37.42 32.41 -4.35
CA LEU A 274 -36.42 31.41 -4.72
C LEU A 274 -36.41 31.28 -6.25
N ASN A 275 -35.27 31.50 -6.90
CA ASN A 275 -35.17 31.37 -8.35
C ASN A 275 -35.12 29.87 -8.70
N PRO A 276 -36.18 29.28 -9.27
CA PRO A 276 -36.24 27.83 -9.50
C PRO A 276 -35.21 27.38 -10.54
N PHE A 277 -34.76 28.28 -11.42
CA PHE A 277 -33.72 27.98 -12.41
C PHE A 277 -32.34 27.81 -11.78
N SER A 278 -31.99 28.58 -10.75
CA SER A 278 -30.68 28.45 -10.08
C SER A 278 -30.59 27.15 -9.27
N ILE A 279 -31.67 26.77 -8.59
CA ILE A 279 -31.77 25.50 -7.85
C ILE A 279 -31.67 24.32 -8.82
N TYR A 280 -32.37 24.39 -9.96
CA TYR A 280 -32.34 23.34 -10.97
C TYR A 280 -30.98 23.21 -11.66
N SER A 281 -30.33 24.32 -12.03
CA SER A 281 -28.98 24.29 -12.61
C SER A 281 -27.93 23.82 -11.62
N SER A 282 -28.03 24.22 -10.35
CA SER A 282 -27.16 23.71 -9.28
C SER A 282 -27.38 22.22 -9.03
N PHE A 283 -28.62 21.73 -9.11
CA PHE A 283 -28.91 20.30 -8.96
C PHE A 283 -28.38 19.46 -10.13
N ILE A 284 -28.50 19.96 -11.36
CA ILE A 284 -27.89 19.32 -12.55
C ILE A 284 -26.36 19.35 -12.45
N GLY A 285 -25.79 20.49 -12.05
CA GLY A 285 -24.35 20.65 -11.83
C GLY A 285 -23.84 19.63 -10.80
N VAL A 286 -24.46 19.59 -9.61
CA VAL A 286 -24.14 18.61 -8.55
C VAL A 286 -24.30 17.17 -9.04
N ARG A 287 -25.37 16.84 -9.76
CA ARG A 287 -25.56 15.48 -10.30
C ARG A 287 -24.49 15.13 -11.34
N SER A 288 -24.12 16.07 -12.20
CA SER A 288 -23.07 15.88 -13.20
C SER A 288 -21.69 15.73 -12.55
N ASP A 289 -21.42 16.49 -11.49
CA ASP A 289 -20.18 16.41 -10.70
C ASP A 289 -20.09 15.10 -9.92
N LEU A 290 -21.22 14.62 -9.36
CA LEU A 290 -21.31 13.31 -8.71
C LEU A 290 -21.06 12.17 -9.70
N LEU A 291 -21.62 12.25 -10.92
CA LEU A 291 -21.37 11.27 -11.97
C LEU A 291 -19.91 11.31 -12.46
N LYS A 292 -19.34 12.51 -12.63
CA LYS A 292 -17.93 12.67 -12.99
C LYS A 292 -17.02 12.11 -11.91
N ARG A 293 -17.30 12.38 -10.64
CA ARG A 293 -16.55 11.82 -9.50
C ARG A 293 -16.67 10.30 -9.43
N SER A 294 -17.89 9.77 -9.56
CA SER A 294 -18.13 8.32 -9.54
C SER A 294 -17.38 7.58 -10.66
N ASN A 295 -17.22 8.19 -11.84
CA ASN A 295 -16.60 7.53 -12.99
C ASN A 295 -15.09 7.78 -13.08
N TYR A 296 -14.64 8.97 -12.66
CA TYR A 296 -13.30 9.49 -12.94
C TYR A 296 -12.56 10.06 -11.72
N GLY A 297 -13.14 9.98 -10.51
CA GLY A 297 -12.52 10.45 -9.26
C GLY A 297 -11.08 9.98 -9.11
N TRP A 298 -10.85 8.69 -9.29
CA TRP A 298 -9.51 8.09 -9.24
C TRP A 298 -8.51 8.67 -10.24
N LEU A 299 -8.95 9.13 -11.42
CA LEU A 299 -8.06 9.75 -12.42
C LEU A 299 -7.61 11.14 -11.98
N PHE A 300 -8.47 11.91 -11.30
CA PHE A 300 -8.08 13.20 -10.72
C PHE A 300 -7.02 13.01 -9.64
N PHE A 301 -7.12 11.96 -8.84
CA PHE A 301 -6.07 11.61 -7.88
C PHE A 301 -4.73 11.31 -8.56
N ILE A 302 -4.74 10.47 -9.62
CA ILE A 302 -3.52 10.16 -10.39
C ILE A 302 -2.92 11.42 -11.01
N GLN A 303 -3.75 12.32 -11.52
CA GLN A 303 -3.31 13.59 -12.07
C GLN A 303 -2.64 14.48 -11.01
N GLU A 304 -3.23 14.60 -9.81
CA GLU A 304 -2.64 15.35 -8.70
C GLU A 304 -1.26 14.81 -8.32
N ALA A 305 -1.10 13.48 -8.31
CA ALA A 305 0.19 12.84 -8.06
C ALA A 305 1.21 13.15 -9.17
N TYR A 306 0.79 13.10 -10.43
CA TYR A 306 1.65 13.35 -11.58
C TYR A 306 2.11 14.82 -11.67
N GLN A 307 1.21 15.77 -11.37
CA GLN A 307 1.55 17.20 -11.31
C GLN A 307 2.64 17.50 -10.27
N LYS A 308 2.60 16.83 -9.11
CA LYS A 308 3.65 16.94 -8.09
C LYS A 308 4.98 16.40 -8.62
N TYR A 309 4.96 15.23 -9.24
CA TYR A 309 6.17 14.63 -9.81
C TYR A 309 6.83 15.44 -10.92
N GLU A 310 6.05 16.03 -11.83
CA GLU A 310 6.62 16.89 -12.87
C GLU A 310 7.31 18.12 -12.30
N LYS A 311 6.87 18.62 -11.14
CA LYS A 311 7.53 19.72 -10.44
C LYS A 311 8.93 19.29 -9.99
N ILE A 312 9.06 18.08 -9.44
CA ILE A 312 10.35 17.51 -9.00
C ILE A 312 11.34 17.36 -10.17
N ILE A 313 10.88 16.92 -11.35
CA ILE A 313 11.78 16.72 -12.52
C ILE A 313 12.27 18.05 -13.10
N LYS A 314 11.53 19.14 -12.91
CA LYS A 314 11.85 20.46 -13.48
C LYS A 314 12.71 21.34 -12.55
N GLU A 315 12.86 20.95 -11.28
CA GLU A 315 13.72 21.59 -10.26
C GLU A 315 15.10 20.91 -10.21
#